data_AF-A0A2S7AEH0-F1
#
_entry.id   AF-A0A2S7AEH0-F1
#
_cell.length_a   1.000
_cell.length_b   1.000
_cell.length_c   1.000
_cell.angle_alpha   90.00
_cell.angle_beta   90.00
_cell.angle_gamma   90.00
#
_symmetry.space_group_name_H-M   'P 1'
#
loop_
_entity.id
_entity.type
_entity.pdbx_description
1 polymer ?
#
loop_
_entity_poly.entity_id
_entity_poly.type
_entity_poly.pdbx_seq_one_letter_code
_entity_poly.pdbx_strand_id
1 'polypeptide(L)'
;MRQPPSRTTTTRKRAKRQPTRDAVCRIVETPLTPMLTPEQIAAANAADLAKQQRAPRRPRPPQQLTVGYGYYPASSQRIPTLRLRGRWLEQLGFTIGSKLNIRMRDGELVVSVADKD
;
A
#
# COMPACT_ATOMS: atom_id res chain seq x y z
N MET A 1 3.07 -46.55 37.15
CA MET A 1 2.18 -45.36 37.29
C MET A 1 2.87 -44.18 36.65
N ARG A 2 2.31 -43.56 35.59
CA ARG A 2 2.86 -42.35 34.95
C ARG A 2 1.91 -41.19 35.20
N GLN A 3 2.41 -40.12 35.81
CA GLN A 3 1.66 -38.87 35.98
C GLN A 3 1.44 -38.18 34.63
N PRO A 4 0.28 -37.53 34.39
CA PRO A 4 0.09 -36.68 33.22
C PRO A 4 0.79 -35.32 33.42
N PRO A 5 1.27 -34.64 32.35
CA PRO A 5 1.92 -33.35 32.49
C PRO A 5 0.89 -32.26 32.83
N SER A 6 1.28 -31.41 33.78
CA SER A 6 0.51 -30.26 34.26
C SER A 6 0.14 -29.29 33.13
N ARG A 7 -1.17 -29.07 32.95
CA ARG A 7 -1.72 -28.06 32.04
C ARG A 7 -1.51 -26.67 32.63
N THR A 8 -0.48 -25.95 32.16
CA THR A 8 -0.26 -24.55 32.53
C THR A 8 -1.32 -23.68 31.85
N THR A 9 -2.36 -23.32 32.61
CA THR A 9 -3.41 -22.42 32.14
C THR A 9 -2.88 -20.99 32.26
N THR A 10 -2.24 -20.46 31.21
CA THR A 10 -1.91 -19.03 31.16
C THR A 10 -3.18 -18.22 30.99
N THR A 11 -3.73 -17.73 32.11
CA THR A 11 -4.76 -16.70 32.17
C THR A 11 -4.19 -15.40 31.57
N ARG A 12 -4.35 -15.21 30.26
CA ARG A 12 -4.08 -13.91 29.62
C ARG A 12 -5.09 -12.90 30.16
N LYS A 13 -4.63 -12.01 31.03
CA LYS A 13 -5.36 -10.82 31.47
C LYS A 13 -5.79 -10.04 30.23
N ARG A 14 -7.09 -10.03 29.92
CA ARG A 14 -7.64 -9.23 28.82
C ARG A 14 -7.41 -7.76 29.19
N ALA A 15 -6.56 -7.07 28.43
CA ALA A 15 -6.40 -5.63 28.59
C ALA A 15 -7.78 -4.97 28.41
N LYS A 16 -8.16 -4.07 29.34
CA LYS A 16 -9.40 -3.28 29.23
C LYS A 16 -9.35 -2.55 27.88
N ARG A 17 -10.31 -2.83 27.00
CA ARG A 17 -10.50 -2.06 25.77
C ARG A 17 -10.66 -0.60 26.18
N GLN A 18 -9.79 0.27 25.68
CA GLN A 18 -10.00 1.71 25.80
C GLN A 18 -11.37 2.04 25.17
N PRO A 19 -12.18 2.90 25.79
CA PRO A 19 -13.40 3.37 25.18
C PRO A 19 -13.07 4.04 23.85
N THR A 20 -13.88 3.79 22.84
CA THR A 20 -13.82 4.42 21.53
C THR A 20 -13.85 5.93 21.77
N ARG A 21 -12.73 6.61 21.49
CA ARG A 21 -12.74 8.07 21.42
C ARG A 21 -13.54 8.41 20.17
N ASP A 22 -14.74 8.95 20.35
CA ASP A 22 -15.47 9.57 19.25
C ASP A 22 -14.57 10.66 18.68
N ALA A 23 -14.13 10.47 17.44
CA ALA A 23 -13.40 11.49 16.73
C ALA A 23 -14.37 12.63 16.43
N VAL A 24 -14.50 13.56 17.38
CA VAL A 24 -15.24 14.79 17.17
C VAL A 24 -14.39 15.66 16.24
N CYS A 25 -14.67 15.56 14.94
CA CYS A 25 -14.13 16.49 13.96
C CYS A 25 -14.69 17.88 14.26
N ARG A 26 -13.86 18.78 14.80
CA ARG A 26 -14.18 20.21 14.83
C ARG A 26 -13.84 20.79 13.47
N ILE A 27 -14.84 21.36 12.80
CA ILE A 27 -14.62 22.20 11.63
C ILE A 27 -13.93 23.46 12.14
N VAL A 28 -12.64 23.62 11.81
CA VAL A 28 -11.91 24.87 12.05
C VAL A 28 -12.20 25.74 10.83
N GLU A 29 -12.92 26.85 11.03
CA GLU A 29 -13.06 27.87 10.00
C GLU A 29 -11.66 28.39 9.65
N THR A 30 -11.23 28.16 8.41
CA THR A 30 -9.91 28.60 7.97
C THR A 30 -10.00 30.10 7.71
N PRO A 31 -9.09 30.93 8.25
CA PRO A 31 -9.07 32.35 7.94
C PRO A 31 -9.00 32.54 6.42
N LEU A 32 -9.77 33.51 5.91
CA LEU A 32 -9.84 33.82 4.48
C LEU A 32 -8.42 34.05 3.95
N THR A 33 -8.02 33.25 2.97
CA THR A 33 -6.72 33.41 2.31
C THR A 33 -6.66 34.82 1.71
N PRO A 34 -5.71 35.68 2.12
CA PRO A 34 -5.59 37.01 1.55
C PRO A 34 -5.32 36.89 0.04
N MET A 35 -5.89 37.81 -0.76
CA MET A 35 -5.60 37.86 -2.18
C MET A 35 -4.10 38.03 -2.40
N LEU A 36 -3.52 37.13 -3.20
CA LEU A 36 -2.11 37.20 -3.57
C LEU A 36 -1.85 38.50 -4.34
N THR A 37 -0.72 39.14 -4.05
CA THR A 37 -0.26 40.27 -4.85
C THR A 37 0.13 39.79 -6.26
N PRO A 38 0.11 40.67 -7.29
CA PRO A 38 0.52 40.30 -8.64
C PRO A 38 1.92 39.68 -8.72
N GLU A 39 2.85 40.13 -7.87
CA GLU A 39 4.20 39.58 -7.75
C GLU A 39 4.20 38.14 -7.20
N GLN A 40 3.38 37.86 -6.19
CA GLN A 40 3.23 36.52 -5.64
C GLN A 40 2.59 35.57 -6.64
N ILE A 41 1.64 36.06 -7.44
CA ILE A 41 1.03 35.30 -8.53
C ILE A 41 2.10 34.98 -9.60
N ALA A 42 2.90 35.97 -10.00
CA ALA A 42 3.98 35.78 -10.96
C ALA A 42 5.04 34.78 -10.45
N ALA A 43 5.43 34.87 -9.18
CA ALA A 43 6.35 33.93 -8.54
C ALA A 43 5.78 32.51 -8.46
N ALA A 44 4.48 32.36 -8.15
CA ALA A 44 3.81 31.06 -8.13
C ALA A 44 3.73 30.43 -9.54
N ASN A 45 3.40 31.22 -10.55
CA ASN A 45 3.38 30.79 -11.95
C ASN A 45 4.78 30.39 -12.44
N ALA A 46 5.80 31.18 -12.12
CA ALA A 46 7.20 30.86 -12.43
C ALA A 46 7.65 29.56 -11.74
N ALA A 47 7.23 29.34 -10.48
CA ALA A 47 7.51 28.11 -9.75
C ALA A 47 6.79 26.89 -10.36
N ASP A 48 5.57 27.04 -10.89
CA ASP A 48 4.87 25.96 -11.57
C ASP A 48 5.53 25.60 -12.91
N LEU A 49 5.89 26.61 -13.71
CA LEU A 49 6.64 26.41 -14.96
C LEU A 49 7.98 25.69 -14.70
N ALA A 50 8.69 26.07 -13.62
CA ALA A 50 9.92 25.40 -13.21
C ALA A 50 9.69 23.95 -12.75
N LYS A 51 8.54 23.61 -12.15
CA LYS A 51 8.19 22.23 -11.80
C LYS A 51 7.90 21.38 -13.03
N GLN A 52 7.25 21.94 -14.05
CA GLN A 52 6.94 21.26 -15.31
C GLN A 52 8.20 20.93 -16.11
N GLN A 53 9.25 21.75 -16.02
CA GLN A 53 10.54 21.51 -16.66
C GLN A 53 11.38 20.40 -15.99
N ARG A 54 10.99 19.91 -14.80
CA ARG A 54 11.73 18.83 -14.14
C ARG A 54 11.58 17.53 -14.93
N ALA A 55 12.70 16.86 -15.19
CA ALA A 55 12.71 15.57 -15.87
C ALA A 55 11.73 14.57 -15.20
N PRO A 56 10.95 13.80 -15.97
CA PRO A 56 10.06 12.79 -15.42
C PRO A 56 10.83 11.81 -14.55
N ARG A 57 10.31 11.52 -13.35
CA ARG A 57 10.90 10.48 -12.49
C ARG A 57 10.83 9.14 -13.21
N ARG A 58 11.99 8.52 -13.42
CA ARG A 58 12.06 7.16 -14.01
C ARG A 58 11.30 6.19 -13.12
N PRO A 59 10.35 5.41 -13.66
CA PRO A 59 9.74 4.31 -12.92
C PRO A 59 10.84 3.34 -12.49
N ARG A 60 10.87 2.98 -11.21
CA ARG A 60 11.81 1.99 -10.67
C ARG A 60 11.02 0.80 -10.12
N PRO A 61 11.29 -0.42 -10.59
CA PRO A 61 10.71 -1.60 -9.97
C PRO A 61 11.25 -1.76 -8.55
N PRO A 62 10.43 -2.22 -7.59
CA PRO A 62 10.91 -2.63 -6.28
C PRO A 62 11.83 -3.85 -6.45
N GLN A 63 12.99 -3.83 -5.78
CA GLN A 63 13.94 -4.95 -5.80
C GLN A 63 13.52 -6.08 -4.84
N GLN A 64 12.79 -5.75 -3.78
CA GLN A 64 12.32 -6.70 -2.76
C GLN A 64 10.90 -6.31 -2.33
N LEU A 65 10.06 -7.32 -2.08
CA LEU A 65 8.70 -7.14 -1.58
C LEU A 65 8.44 -8.14 -0.44
N THR A 66 7.85 -7.66 0.65
CA THR A 66 7.39 -8.51 1.74
C THR A 66 5.98 -9.02 1.45
N VAL A 67 5.76 -10.32 1.68
CA VAL A 67 4.45 -10.95 1.55
C VAL A 67 3.50 -10.35 2.59
N GLY A 68 2.41 -9.74 2.11
CA GLY A 68 1.30 -9.30 2.94
C GLY A 68 0.30 -10.43 3.19
N TYR A 69 -0.81 -10.12 3.83
CA TYR A 69 -1.91 -11.06 3.98
C TYR A 69 -3.26 -10.41 3.68
N GLY A 70 -4.12 -11.14 2.96
CA GLY A 70 -5.56 -10.93 2.93
C GLY A 70 -6.22 -11.61 4.12
N TYR A 71 -7.30 -11.01 4.63
CA TYR A 71 -8.05 -11.56 5.76
C TYR A 71 -9.49 -11.86 5.34
N TYR A 72 -9.90 -13.12 5.49
CA TYR A 72 -11.30 -13.51 5.35
C TYR A 72 -11.96 -13.53 6.72
N PRO A 73 -12.93 -12.61 7.00
CA PRO A 73 -13.54 -12.51 8.31
C PRO A 73 -14.41 -13.72 8.67
N ALA A 74 -15.08 -14.33 7.68
CA ALA A 74 -15.94 -15.48 7.90
C ALA A 74 -15.18 -16.74 8.35
N SER A 75 -13.96 -16.95 7.85
CA SER A 75 -13.12 -18.11 8.18
C SER A 75 -11.95 -17.77 9.10
N SER A 76 -11.80 -16.51 9.50
CA SER A 76 -10.61 -15.98 10.21
C SER A 76 -9.27 -16.34 9.54
N GLN A 77 -9.29 -16.63 8.24
CA GLN A 77 -8.14 -17.14 7.51
C GLN A 77 -7.27 -16.00 6.99
N ARG A 78 -5.95 -16.16 7.15
CA ARG A 78 -4.94 -15.29 6.54
C ARG A 78 -4.40 -15.95 5.29
N ILE A 79 -4.53 -15.25 4.17
CA ILE A 79 -4.07 -15.74 2.86
C ILE A 79 -2.86 -14.89 2.46
N PRO A 80 -1.70 -15.50 2.13
CA PRO A 80 -0.54 -14.74 1.69
C PRO A 80 -0.86 -13.99 0.40
N THR A 81 -0.42 -12.73 0.28
CA THR A 81 -0.73 -11.88 -0.87
C THR A 81 0.47 -11.04 -1.26
N LEU A 82 0.79 -11.05 -2.56
CA LEU A 82 1.76 -10.17 -3.19
C LEU A 82 1.02 -9.05 -3.94
N ARG A 83 1.46 -7.81 -3.78
CA ARG A 83 0.87 -6.65 -4.45
C ARG A 83 1.95 -5.85 -5.18
N LEU A 84 1.98 -5.98 -6.49
CA LEU A 84 2.88 -5.23 -7.37
C LEU A 84 2.14 -3.99 -7.90
N ARG A 85 2.79 -2.83 -7.89
CA ARG A 85 2.21 -1.55 -8.34
C ARG A 85 3.25 -0.63 -8.96
N GLY A 86 2.81 0.19 -9.92
CA GLY A 86 3.57 1.30 -10.48
C GLY A 86 3.73 1.20 -11.99
N ARG A 87 4.11 2.33 -12.61
CA ARG A 87 4.29 2.47 -14.08
C ARG A 87 5.34 1.52 -14.67
N TRP A 88 6.24 0.99 -13.85
CA TRP A 88 7.24 0.02 -14.29
C TRP A 88 6.62 -1.30 -14.75
N LEU A 89 5.44 -1.68 -14.25
CA LEU A 89 4.69 -2.86 -14.72
C LEU A 89 4.18 -2.66 -16.14
N GLU A 90 3.62 -1.50 -16.42
CA GLU A 90 3.12 -1.13 -17.76
C GLU A 90 4.27 -1.14 -18.79
N GLN A 91 5.46 -0.67 -18.40
CA GLN A 91 6.66 -0.70 -19.25
C GLN A 91 7.12 -2.13 -19.59
N LEU A 92 6.81 -3.11 -18.74
CA LEU A 92 7.08 -4.53 -18.97
C LEU A 92 5.93 -5.23 -19.74
N GLY A 93 4.87 -4.50 -20.12
CA GLY A 93 3.71 -5.05 -20.82
C GLY A 93 2.60 -5.59 -19.91
N PHE A 94 2.71 -5.44 -18.59
CA PHE A 94 1.66 -5.82 -17.63
C PHE A 94 0.57 -4.74 -17.61
N THR A 95 -0.21 -4.67 -18.67
CA THR A 95 -1.33 -3.73 -18.82
C THR A 95 -2.64 -4.36 -18.36
N ILE A 96 -3.64 -3.52 -18.07
CA ILE A 96 -4.98 -3.97 -17.69
C ILE A 96 -5.57 -4.80 -18.85
N GLY A 97 -6.07 -5.99 -18.52
CA GLY A 97 -6.63 -6.93 -19.50
C GLY A 97 -5.60 -7.86 -20.15
N SER A 98 -4.30 -7.71 -19.86
CA SER A 98 -3.28 -8.66 -20.33
C SER A 98 -3.40 -10.00 -19.59
N LYS A 99 -3.28 -11.10 -20.34
CA LYS A 99 -3.16 -12.45 -19.78
C LYS A 99 -1.74 -12.67 -19.29
N LEU A 100 -1.58 -13.42 -18.20
CA LEU A 100 -0.29 -13.69 -17.57
C LEU A 100 -0.03 -15.18 -17.47
N ASN A 101 1.22 -15.58 -17.70
CA ASN A 101 1.74 -16.91 -17.42
C ASN A 101 2.39 -16.91 -16.04
N ILE A 102 1.94 -17.82 -15.17
CA ILE A 102 2.47 -17.99 -13.82
C ILE A 102 3.17 -19.35 -13.75
N ARG A 103 4.46 -19.34 -13.41
CA ARG A 103 5.27 -20.55 -13.23
C ARG A 103 5.87 -20.56 -11.83
N MET A 104 5.78 -21.71 -11.17
CA MET A 104 6.42 -21.94 -9.88
C MET A 104 7.66 -22.80 -10.09
N ARG A 105 8.77 -22.39 -9.48
CA ARG A 105 10.02 -23.16 -9.38
C ARG A 105 10.45 -23.18 -7.91
N ASP A 106 11.47 -23.95 -7.56
CA ASP A 106 11.92 -24.15 -6.18
C ASP A 106 12.21 -22.82 -5.44
N GLY A 107 11.19 -22.29 -4.75
CA GLY A 107 11.25 -20.99 -4.06
C GLY A 107 10.99 -19.75 -4.92
N GLU A 108 10.69 -19.90 -6.21
CA GLU A 108 10.49 -18.80 -7.13
C GLU A 108 9.08 -18.77 -7.72
N LEU A 109 8.49 -17.58 -7.78
CA LEU A 109 7.26 -17.31 -8.51
C LEU A 109 7.58 -16.41 -9.72
N VAL A 110 7.62 -17.01 -10.90
CA VAL A 110 7.89 -16.30 -12.15
C VAL A 110 6.56 -15.92 -12.79
N VAL A 111 6.35 -14.62 -13.00
CA VAL A 111 5.18 -14.07 -13.68
C VAL A 111 5.64 -13.40 -14.96
N SER A 112 5.09 -13.79 -16.09
CA SER A 112 5.37 -13.18 -17.40
C SER A 112 4.06 -12.84 -18.12
N VAL A 113 4.12 -11.86 -19.03
CA VAL A 113 2.99 -11.59 -19.94
C VAL A 113 2.83 -12.78 -20.88
N ALA A 114 1.59 -13.20 -21.13
CA ALA A 114 1.31 -14.26 -22.09
C ALA A 114 1.41 -13.69 -23.51
N ASP A 115 1.95 -14.48 -24.43
CA ASP A 115 1.96 -14.13 -25.83
C ASP A 115 0.52 -14.00 -26.34
N LYS A 116 0.30 -13.01 -27.22
CA LYS A 116 -0.98 -12.89 -27.92
C LYS A 116 -0.93 -13.83 -29.11
N ASP A 117 -1.51 -15.02 -28.95
CA ASP A 117 -1.92 -15.88 -30.07
C ASP A 117 -2.97 -15.17 -30.95
#